data_AF-A0A956VLV3-F1
#
_entry.id   AF-A0A956VLV3-F1
#
_cell.length_a   1.000
_cell.length_b   1.000
_cell.length_c   1.000
_cell.angle_alpha   90.00
_cell.angle_beta   90.00
_cell.angle_gamma   90.00
#
_symmetry.space_group_name_H-M   'P 1'
#
loop_
_entity.id
_entity.type
_entity.pdbx_description
1 polymer ?
#
loop_
_entity_poly.entity_id
_entity_poly.type
_entity_poly.pdbx_seq_one_letter_code
_entity_poly.pdbx_strand_id
1 'polypeptide(L)'
;MTTQTEVGTTLKPFVLSDSTGTEFRFPTGRPALLCFVHEECQTCALSLPLIEATHRAFGAAVDVWAIGQDTPGNAMLIEGHGLTLPMLDDDALAVSFAYDLDTVPAIFLADGSGKLLRSFVGFGRVDWQDLVADLVSISSLPGPEIRWDDFPESRPGCGSRSVEPMIAERLLAEAEGSPLRARRIEIGSGDDEHEFLFDQGLTDGLPVVPPTPERVLRMLGGTRRDSQEVVAIVPPNLAPVTVEKVAINAVMAGCRPEYLPVVLTAVEAMCTDEFNIHGVSATTMGATPAMIVNGPIRNRIGMNSGLGALGAGNRPNATIGRAIRLVLRNVGGAKTGGTERSTLASPAKFTLTFAEWEERSPWNPYHVDHGFQREDSVVTLFAATGGPSMIVDQTSRTARQLGGSLGMVIEAIAHPRARGPQEMLVVLCPEHLDTITRDGWTKQDLLDRIQEVSAKPLRDLLADETSGVGIPLARFGPDGPTEEQLSQMVPKFASTDNIHLVVAGSDAGKFTSVFQGWASGPRGSMVVSRKIEEV
;
A
#
# COMPACT_ATOMS: atom_id res chain seq x y z
N MET A 1 -7.67 -20.58 -16.63
CA MET A 1 -7.31 -21.51 -17.73
C MET A 1 -6.45 -22.54 -17.06
N THR A 2 -6.99 -23.71 -16.74
CA THR A 2 -6.25 -24.78 -16.06
C THR A 2 -5.15 -25.26 -17.01
N THR A 3 -3.90 -24.97 -16.68
CA THR A 3 -2.71 -25.46 -17.38
C THR A 3 -2.65 -26.98 -17.19
N GLN A 4 -3.35 -27.75 -18.03
CA GLN A 4 -3.10 -29.18 -18.12
C GLN A 4 -1.64 -29.37 -18.53
N THR A 5 -0.82 -29.90 -17.62
CA THR A 5 0.58 -30.22 -17.91
C THR A 5 0.63 -31.13 -19.14
N GLU A 6 1.32 -30.70 -20.20
CA GLU A 6 1.32 -31.42 -21.47
C GLU A 6 1.94 -32.82 -21.30
N VAL A 7 1.27 -33.83 -21.84
CA VAL A 7 1.78 -35.21 -21.90
C VAL A 7 3.16 -35.19 -22.56
N GLY A 8 4.12 -35.86 -21.92
CA GLY A 8 5.51 -35.89 -22.35
C GLY A 8 6.42 -34.87 -21.65
N THR A 9 5.88 -33.98 -20.82
CA THR A 9 6.68 -33.12 -19.94
C THR A 9 7.33 -33.95 -18.83
N THR A 10 8.56 -33.64 -18.47
CA THR A 10 9.22 -34.26 -17.31
C THR A 10 8.71 -33.59 -16.03
N LEU A 11 8.08 -34.38 -15.15
CA LEU A 11 7.58 -33.89 -13.88
C LEU A 11 8.74 -33.53 -12.94
N LYS A 12 8.52 -32.54 -12.06
CA LYS A 12 9.58 -32.06 -11.16
C LYS A 12 9.91 -33.12 -10.11
N PRO A 13 11.20 -33.43 -9.87
CA PRO A 13 11.59 -34.38 -8.83
C PRO A 13 11.28 -33.82 -7.44
N PHE A 14 11.02 -34.71 -6.49
CA PHE A 14 10.80 -34.34 -5.09
C PHE A 14 11.23 -35.45 -4.12
N VAL A 15 11.34 -35.07 -2.85
CA VAL A 15 11.51 -35.98 -1.72
C VAL A 15 10.51 -35.58 -0.66
N LEU A 16 9.64 -36.50 -0.25
CA LEU A 16 8.65 -36.31 0.82
C LEU A 16 8.71 -37.48 1.78
N SER A 17 8.25 -37.29 3.02
CA SER A 17 8.10 -38.36 3.99
C SER A 17 6.64 -38.73 4.16
N ASP A 18 6.35 -39.95 4.61
CA ASP A 18 5.03 -40.30 5.15
C ASP A 18 4.96 -40.04 6.67
N SER A 19 3.78 -40.27 7.25
CA SER A 19 3.53 -40.15 8.69
C SER A 19 4.40 -41.05 9.59
N THR A 20 5.08 -42.06 9.02
CA THR A 20 6.02 -42.94 9.74
C THR A 20 7.46 -42.42 9.70
N GLY A 21 7.71 -41.36 8.93
CA GLY A 21 9.04 -40.81 8.66
C GLY A 21 9.79 -41.54 7.55
N THR A 22 9.12 -42.39 6.76
CA THR A 22 9.74 -43.07 5.62
C THR A 22 9.87 -42.09 4.46
N GLU A 23 11.08 -41.88 3.94
CA GLU A 23 11.33 -41.00 2.79
C GLU A 23 11.01 -41.70 1.46
N PHE A 24 10.26 -40.99 0.59
CA PHE A 24 9.95 -41.37 -0.77
C PHE A 24 10.53 -40.35 -1.74
N ARG A 25 11.18 -40.82 -2.80
CA ARG A 25 11.85 -39.98 -3.81
C ARG A 25 11.24 -40.22 -5.17
N PHE A 26 10.84 -39.16 -5.86
CA PHE A 26 10.38 -39.21 -7.24
C PHE A 26 11.37 -38.48 -8.17
N PRO A 27 11.70 -39.04 -9.35
CA PRO A 27 11.37 -40.39 -9.83
C PRO A 27 12.22 -41.50 -9.20
N THR A 28 11.71 -42.74 -9.19
CA THR A 28 12.39 -43.92 -8.62
C THR A 28 13.06 -44.82 -9.68
N GLY A 29 12.75 -44.61 -10.97
CA GLY A 29 13.04 -45.57 -12.04
C GLY A 29 11.87 -46.50 -12.38
N ARG A 30 10.81 -46.53 -11.55
CA ARG A 30 9.55 -47.27 -11.83
C ARG A 30 8.46 -46.30 -12.30
N PRO A 31 7.48 -46.77 -13.10
CA PRO A 31 6.28 -45.98 -13.38
C PRO A 31 5.61 -45.56 -12.06
N ALA A 32 5.09 -44.34 -12.00
CA ALA A 32 4.52 -43.77 -10.79
C ALA A 32 3.14 -43.16 -11.06
N LEU A 33 2.20 -43.43 -10.17
CA LEU A 33 0.90 -42.77 -10.09
C LEU A 33 0.91 -41.86 -8.86
N LEU A 34 0.97 -40.55 -9.11
CA LEU A 34 0.96 -39.50 -8.10
C LEU A 34 -0.44 -38.91 -8.01
N CYS A 35 -1.03 -38.94 -6.81
CA CYS A 35 -2.38 -38.46 -6.56
C CYS A 35 -2.37 -37.37 -5.49
N PHE A 36 -2.47 -36.11 -5.89
CA PHE A 36 -2.54 -34.98 -4.95
C PHE A 36 -3.94 -34.84 -4.38
N VAL A 37 -4.07 -34.78 -3.05
CA VAL A 37 -5.35 -34.78 -2.33
C VAL A 37 -5.29 -33.88 -1.09
N HIS A 38 -6.46 -33.46 -0.59
CA HIS A 38 -6.60 -32.90 0.75
C HIS A 38 -7.97 -33.30 1.36
N GLU A 39 -8.06 -33.23 2.68
CA GLU A 39 -9.13 -33.75 3.52
C GLU A 39 -10.48 -33.05 3.36
N GLU A 40 -10.49 -31.73 3.12
CA GLU A 40 -11.72 -30.96 2.93
C GLU A 40 -12.35 -31.15 1.53
N CYS A 41 -11.66 -31.81 0.58
CA CYS A 41 -12.17 -32.01 -0.77
C CYS A 41 -13.05 -33.28 -0.86
N GLN A 42 -14.37 -33.09 -1.02
CA GLN A 42 -15.30 -34.21 -1.23
C GLN A 42 -15.00 -35.03 -2.50
N THR A 43 -14.39 -34.42 -3.51
CA THR A 43 -13.96 -35.13 -4.73
C THR A 43 -12.72 -35.97 -4.49
N CYS A 44 -11.82 -35.58 -3.57
CA CYS A 44 -10.73 -36.42 -3.10
C CYS A 44 -11.28 -37.64 -2.36
N ALA A 45 -12.23 -37.45 -1.43
CA ALA A 45 -12.89 -38.54 -0.72
C ALA A 45 -13.56 -39.56 -1.66
N LEU A 46 -14.09 -39.10 -2.79
CA LEU A 46 -14.64 -39.95 -3.85
C LEU A 46 -13.54 -40.76 -4.59
N SER A 47 -12.38 -40.14 -4.87
CA SER A 47 -11.28 -40.77 -5.59
C SER A 47 -10.43 -41.71 -4.74
N LEU A 48 -10.32 -41.48 -3.42
CA LEU A 48 -9.45 -42.24 -2.51
C LEU A 48 -9.67 -43.76 -2.54
N PRO A 49 -10.91 -44.30 -2.54
CA PRO A 49 -11.13 -45.73 -2.69
C PRO A 49 -10.59 -46.30 -4.01
N LEU A 50 -10.61 -45.52 -5.10
CA LEU A 50 -10.04 -45.93 -6.37
C LEU A 50 -8.51 -45.93 -6.34
N ILE A 51 -7.90 -44.91 -5.71
CA ILE A 51 -6.45 -44.83 -5.53
C ILE A 51 -5.95 -46.01 -4.67
N GLU A 52 -6.67 -46.36 -3.60
CA GLU A 52 -6.35 -47.54 -2.77
C GLU A 52 -6.50 -48.85 -3.58
N ALA A 53 -7.55 -48.97 -4.39
CA ALA A 53 -7.74 -50.14 -5.25
C ALA A 53 -6.62 -50.27 -6.31
N THR A 54 -6.17 -49.17 -6.91
CA THR A 54 -5.02 -49.19 -7.84
C THR A 54 -3.73 -49.50 -7.12
N HIS A 55 -3.50 -48.97 -5.91
CA HIS A 55 -2.35 -49.33 -5.09
C HIS A 55 -2.29 -50.83 -4.81
N ARG A 56 -3.40 -51.44 -4.36
CA ARG A 56 -3.46 -52.88 -4.09
C ARG A 56 -3.24 -53.74 -5.34
N ALA A 57 -3.77 -53.31 -6.48
CA ALA A 57 -3.64 -54.06 -7.74
C ALA A 57 -2.25 -53.92 -8.37
N PHE A 58 -1.66 -52.73 -8.32
CA PHE A 58 -0.48 -52.37 -9.13
C PHE A 58 0.77 -52.00 -8.34
N GLY A 59 0.70 -51.83 -7.01
CA GLY A 59 1.81 -51.36 -6.16
C GLY A 59 3.11 -52.19 -6.27
N ALA A 60 3.00 -53.47 -6.65
CA ALA A 60 4.13 -54.34 -6.92
C ALA A 60 4.94 -53.95 -8.18
N ALA A 61 4.33 -53.25 -9.14
CA ALA A 61 4.95 -52.83 -10.40
C ALA A 61 5.04 -51.30 -10.57
N VAL A 62 4.10 -50.55 -9.98
CA VAL A 62 3.94 -49.10 -10.10
C VAL A 62 4.02 -48.47 -8.72
N ASP A 63 4.71 -47.35 -8.59
CA ASP A 63 4.72 -46.54 -7.37
C ASP A 63 3.41 -45.74 -7.30
N VAL A 64 2.43 -46.23 -6.53
CA VAL A 64 1.13 -45.56 -6.34
C VAL A 64 1.13 -44.82 -5.01
N TRP A 65 1.16 -43.49 -5.06
CA TRP A 65 1.27 -42.62 -3.89
C TRP A 65 0.16 -41.57 -3.86
N ALA A 66 -0.44 -41.39 -2.69
CA ALA A 66 -1.21 -40.19 -2.39
C ALA A 66 -0.27 -39.13 -1.81
N ILE A 67 -0.41 -37.88 -2.24
CA ILE A 67 0.38 -36.75 -1.76
C ILE A 67 -0.61 -35.78 -1.12
N GLY A 68 -0.54 -35.68 0.20
CA GLY A 68 -1.49 -34.97 1.00
C GLY A 68 -0.98 -33.61 1.47
N GLN A 69 -1.84 -32.60 1.44
CA GLN A 69 -1.49 -31.18 1.61
C GLN A 69 -1.51 -30.67 3.06
N ASP A 70 -1.83 -31.53 4.03
CA ASP A 70 -1.95 -31.19 5.45
C ASP A 70 -1.69 -32.43 6.29
N THR A 71 -0.67 -32.44 7.15
CA THR A 71 -0.31 -33.66 7.92
C THR A 71 -1.47 -34.17 8.79
N PRO A 72 -2.18 -33.31 9.56
CA PRO A 72 -3.38 -33.74 10.28
C PRO A 72 -4.50 -34.26 9.37
N GLY A 73 -4.78 -33.58 8.26
CA GLY A 73 -5.75 -33.99 7.26
C GLY A 73 -5.43 -35.33 6.60
N ASN A 74 -4.15 -35.58 6.34
CA ASN A 74 -3.65 -36.85 5.79
C ASN A 74 -3.97 -38.01 6.73
N ALA A 75 -3.78 -37.84 8.04
CA ALA A 75 -4.14 -38.84 9.04
C ALA A 75 -5.65 -39.13 9.04
N MET A 76 -6.49 -38.09 8.90
CA MET A 76 -7.95 -38.26 8.79
C MET A 76 -8.35 -39.03 7.53
N LEU A 77 -7.70 -38.78 6.40
CA LEU A 77 -7.95 -39.50 5.15
C LEU A 77 -7.54 -40.97 5.27
N ILE A 78 -6.39 -41.26 5.89
CA ILE A 78 -5.90 -42.63 6.12
C ILE A 78 -6.88 -43.41 6.97
N GLU A 79 -7.29 -42.86 8.12
CA GLU A 79 -8.22 -43.53 9.04
C GLU A 79 -9.62 -43.67 8.42
N GLY A 80 -10.14 -42.59 7.83
CA GLY A 80 -11.51 -42.54 7.30
C GLY A 80 -11.74 -43.45 6.09
N HIS A 81 -10.71 -43.73 5.30
CA HIS A 81 -10.80 -44.58 4.11
C HIS A 81 -10.05 -45.92 4.23
N GLY A 82 -9.41 -46.20 5.37
CA GLY A 82 -8.67 -47.44 5.60
C GLY A 82 -7.53 -47.64 4.60
N LEU A 83 -6.82 -46.55 4.30
CA LEU A 83 -5.78 -46.49 3.27
C LEU A 83 -4.55 -47.30 3.68
N THR A 84 -3.98 -48.05 2.74
CA THR A 84 -2.72 -48.80 2.93
C THR A 84 -1.62 -48.33 1.99
N LEU A 85 -1.96 -47.58 0.95
CA LEU A 85 -0.98 -46.90 0.10
C LEU A 85 -0.13 -45.88 0.87
N PRO A 86 1.11 -45.62 0.42
CA PRO A 86 1.90 -44.51 0.93
C PRO A 86 1.16 -43.17 0.76
N MET A 87 0.92 -42.49 1.88
CA MET A 87 0.42 -41.12 1.96
C MET A 87 1.59 -40.22 2.34
N LEU A 88 2.06 -39.41 1.39
CA LEU A 88 3.20 -38.53 1.54
C LEU A 88 2.76 -37.15 2.02
N ASP A 89 3.49 -36.58 2.97
CA ASP A 89 3.18 -35.32 3.62
C ASP A 89 3.83 -34.14 2.89
N ASP A 90 3.04 -33.37 2.14
CA ASP A 90 3.42 -32.08 1.53
C ASP A 90 2.84 -30.91 2.33
N ASP A 91 2.98 -30.94 3.66
CA ASP A 91 2.48 -29.93 4.60
C ASP A 91 3.04 -28.52 4.33
N ALA A 92 4.29 -28.47 3.87
CA ALA A 92 4.93 -27.24 3.43
C ALA A 92 4.38 -26.73 2.09
N LEU A 93 3.64 -27.55 1.34
CA LEU A 93 3.03 -27.29 0.02
C LEU A 93 4.05 -27.00 -1.09
N ALA A 94 5.31 -27.36 -0.87
CA ALA A 94 6.39 -27.09 -1.81
C ALA A 94 6.23 -27.89 -3.11
N VAL A 95 5.82 -29.16 -3.01
CA VAL A 95 5.62 -30.01 -4.19
C VAL A 95 4.34 -29.61 -4.92
N SER A 96 3.24 -29.39 -4.19
CA SER A 96 1.97 -28.94 -4.75
C SER A 96 2.12 -27.62 -5.51
N PHE A 97 2.88 -26.66 -4.96
CA PHE A 97 3.20 -25.41 -5.65
C PHE A 97 4.13 -25.61 -6.85
N ALA A 98 5.16 -26.44 -6.71
CA ALA A 98 6.08 -26.72 -7.80
C ALA A 98 5.37 -27.36 -9.01
N TYR A 99 4.32 -28.15 -8.77
CA TYR A 99 3.50 -28.79 -9.79
C TYR A 99 2.40 -27.87 -10.37
N ASP A 100 2.34 -26.60 -9.94
CA ASP A 100 1.36 -25.61 -10.41
C ASP A 100 -0.10 -26.08 -10.23
N LEU A 101 -0.37 -26.68 -9.05
CA LEU A 101 -1.68 -27.26 -8.77
C LEU A 101 -2.68 -26.18 -8.35
N ASP A 102 -3.64 -25.90 -9.22
CA ASP A 102 -4.80 -25.06 -8.91
C ASP A 102 -5.91 -25.82 -8.19
N THR A 103 -6.01 -27.14 -8.41
CA THR A 103 -7.19 -27.93 -8.02
C THR A 103 -6.81 -29.36 -7.70
N VAL A 104 -7.47 -29.97 -6.69
CA VAL A 104 -7.35 -31.38 -6.33
C VAL A 104 -8.73 -32.09 -6.37
N PRO A 105 -8.80 -33.44 -6.56
CA PRO A 105 -7.68 -34.34 -6.78
C PRO A 105 -7.00 -34.06 -8.12
N ALA A 106 -5.67 -34.06 -8.14
CA ALA A 106 -4.88 -33.98 -9.35
C ALA A 106 -4.09 -35.27 -9.51
N ILE A 107 -4.29 -35.95 -10.63
CA ILE A 107 -3.77 -37.30 -10.89
C ILE A 107 -2.73 -37.21 -11.99
N PHE A 108 -1.55 -37.76 -11.74
CA PHE A 108 -0.44 -37.82 -12.70
C PHE A 108 0.10 -39.24 -12.78
N LEU A 109 0.07 -39.82 -13.97
CA LEU A 109 0.76 -41.07 -14.28
C LEU A 109 2.04 -40.74 -15.06
N ALA A 110 3.19 -41.18 -14.55
CA ALA A 110 4.49 -40.97 -15.16
C ALA A 110 5.23 -42.29 -15.41
N ASP A 111 6.14 -42.29 -16.40
CA ASP A 111 7.06 -43.40 -16.61
C ASP A 111 8.22 -43.40 -15.60
N GLY A 112 9.10 -44.41 -15.68
CA GLY A 112 10.26 -44.54 -14.78
C GLY A 112 11.27 -43.39 -14.84
N SER A 113 11.26 -42.57 -15.89
CA SER A 113 12.09 -41.37 -16.00
C SER A 113 11.42 -40.12 -15.41
N GLY A 114 10.16 -40.23 -14.98
CA GLY A 114 9.35 -39.10 -14.53
C GLY A 114 8.64 -38.35 -15.65
N LYS A 115 8.59 -38.90 -16.87
CA LYS A 115 7.88 -38.29 -17.99
C LYS A 115 6.38 -38.55 -17.88
N LEU A 116 5.59 -37.48 -17.97
CA LEU A 116 4.13 -37.54 -17.85
C LEU A 116 3.52 -38.36 -19.00
N LEU A 117 2.74 -39.38 -18.65
CA LEU A 117 1.97 -40.21 -19.57
C LEU A 117 0.50 -39.80 -19.62
N ARG A 118 -0.09 -39.48 -18.46
CA ARG A 118 -1.49 -39.03 -18.34
C ARG A 118 -1.63 -38.09 -17.15
N SER A 119 -2.46 -37.07 -17.29
CA SER A 119 -2.95 -36.28 -16.17
C SER A 119 -4.43 -35.93 -16.32
N PHE A 120 -5.10 -35.80 -15.18
CA PHE A 120 -6.45 -35.23 -15.12
C PHE A 120 -6.71 -34.66 -13.72
N VAL A 121 -7.74 -33.82 -13.62
CA VAL A 121 -8.11 -33.10 -12.38
C VAL A 121 -9.58 -33.30 -12.08
N GLY A 122 -9.91 -33.43 -10.80
CA GLY A 122 -11.24 -33.79 -10.34
C GLY A 122 -11.50 -35.29 -10.52
N PHE A 123 -12.77 -35.64 -10.70
CA PHE A 123 -13.20 -37.01 -10.94
C PHE A 123 -13.88 -37.09 -12.30
N GLY A 124 -13.39 -37.97 -13.17
CA GLY A 124 -14.09 -38.39 -14.39
C GLY A 124 -14.08 -39.91 -14.45
N ARG A 125 -15.25 -40.53 -14.61
CA ARG A 125 -15.37 -41.99 -14.63
C ARG A 125 -14.56 -42.59 -15.79
N VAL A 126 -14.65 -41.98 -16.97
CA VAL A 126 -13.89 -42.39 -18.16
C VAL A 126 -12.39 -42.21 -17.93
N ASP A 127 -11.96 -41.09 -17.34
CA ASP A 127 -10.55 -40.85 -17.04
C ASP A 127 -9.95 -41.91 -16.12
N TRP A 128 -10.71 -42.32 -15.09
CA TRP A 128 -10.32 -43.39 -14.18
C TRP A 128 -10.29 -44.77 -14.86
N GLN A 129 -11.25 -45.07 -15.74
CA GLN A 129 -11.27 -46.32 -16.51
C GLN A 129 -10.06 -46.41 -17.45
N ASP A 130 -9.76 -45.32 -18.16
CA ASP A 130 -8.60 -45.22 -19.04
C ASP A 130 -7.29 -45.32 -18.26
N LEU A 131 -7.20 -44.67 -17.10
CA LEU A 131 -6.04 -44.79 -16.20
C LEU A 131 -5.81 -46.24 -15.76
N VAL A 132 -6.86 -46.96 -15.37
CA VAL A 132 -6.75 -48.37 -14.99
C VAL A 132 -6.30 -49.21 -16.19
N ALA A 133 -6.80 -48.94 -17.40
CA ALA A 133 -6.37 -49.63 -18.61
C ALA A 133 -4.88 -49.39 -18.91
N ASP A 134 -4.40 -48.15 -18.76
CA ASP A 134 -2.99 -47.81 -18.91
C ASP A 134 -2.13 -48.56 -17.86
N LEU A 135 -2.57 -48.60 -16.61
CA LEU A 135 -1.86 -49.32 -15.54
C LEU A 135 -1.80 -50.82 -15.79
N VAL A 136 -2.87 -51.45 -16.30
CA VAL A 136 -2.86 -52.85 -16.74
C VAL A 136 -1.81 -53.07 -17.84
N SER A 137 -1.78 -52.18 -18.84
CA SER A 137 -0.82 -52.24 -19.95
C SER A 137 0.63 -52.11 -19.47
N ILE A 138 0.90 -51.14 -18.58
CA ILE A 138 2.24 -50.84 -18.06
C ILE A 138 2.73 -51.94 -17.11
N SER A 139 1.87 -52.44 -16.22
CA SER A 139 2.26 -53.39 -15.19
C SER A 139 2.19 -54.86 -15.62
N SER A 140 1.40 -55.17 -16.66
CA SER A 140 0.99 -56.54 -17.01
C SER A 140 0.29 -57.30 -15.86
N LEU A 141 -0.28 -56.56 -14.89
CA LEU A 141 -1.06 -57.10 -13.78
C LEU A 141 -2.56 -56.98 -14.06
N PRO A 142 -3.41 -57.87 -13.50
CA PRO A 142 -4.85 -57.74 -13.62
C PRO A 142 -5.34 -56.47 -12.90
N GLY A 143 -6.32 -55.79 -13.51
CA GLY A 143 -6.94 -54.61 -12.90
C GLY A 143 -7.87 -54.95 -11.72
N PRO A 144 -8.13 -53.99 -10.82
CA PRO A 144 -9.03 -54.18 -9.70
C PRO A 144 -10.50 -54.32 -10.16
N GLU A 145 -11.29 -55.12 -9.43
CA GLU A 145 -12.74 -55.21 -9.64
C GLU A 145 -13.42 -53.97 -9.05
N ILE A 146 -13.78 -53.01 -9.91
CA ILE A 146 -14.45 -51.76 -9.53
C ILE A 146 -15.89 -51.78 -10.03
N ARG A 147 -16.86 -51.54 -9.13
CA ARG A 147 -18.27 -51.31 -9.50
C ARG A 147 -18.46 -49.85 -9.91
N TRP A 148 -18.24 -49.56 -11.19
CA TRP A 148 -18.28 -48.19 -11.71
C TRP A 148 -19.65 -47.49 -11.57
N ASP A 149 -20.75 -48.24 -11.41
CA ASP A 149 -22.08 -47.70 -11.17
C ASP A 149 -22.23 -47.03 -9.80
N ASP A 150 -21.35 -47.34 -8.85
CA ASP A 150 -21.32 -46.72 -7.51
C ASP A 150 -20.71 -45.29 -7.55
N PHE A 151 -20.09 -44.90 -8.67
CA PHE A 151 -19.43 -43.59 -8.84
C PHE A 151 -20.21 -42.68 -9.80
N PRO A 152 -20.15 -41.34 -9.67
CA PRO A 152 -20.77 -40.43 -10.64
C PRO A 152 -20.09 -40.48 -12.01
N GLU A 153 -20.65 -39.81 -13.01
CA GLU A 153 -20.00 -39.67 -14.33
C GLU A 153 -18.80 -38.71 -14.26
N SER A 154 -18.99 -37.54 -13.64
CA SER A 154 -17.93 -36.57 -13.39
C SER A 154 -18.25 -35.73 -12.14
N ARG A 155 -17.20 -35.22 -11.49
CA ARG A 155 -17.29 -34.26 -10.39
C ARG A 155 -16.07 -33.32 -10.42
N PRO A 156 -16.27 -32.00 -10.35
CA PRO A 156 -15.15 -31.05 -10.33
C PRO A 156 -14.32 -31.20 -9.04
N GLY A 157 -13.05 -30.85 -9.10
CA GLY A 157 -12.19 -30.78 -7.92
C GLY A 157 -12.44 -29.54 -7.05
N CYS A 158 -11.72 -29.45 -5.93
CA CYS A 158 -11.67 -28.28 -5.05
C CYS A 158 -10.34 -27.54 -5.24
N GLY A 159 -10.25 -26.28 -4.82
CA GLY A 159 -9.00 -25.51 -4.90
C GLY A 159 -7.89 -26.19 -4.09
N SER A 160 -6.68 -26.20 -4.64
CA SER A 160 -5.49 -26.68 -3.92
C SER A 160 -5.17 -25.76 -2.73
N ARG A 161 -4.71 -26.31 -1.60
CA ARG A 161 -4.24 -25.48 -0.48
C ARG A 161 -3.08 -24.56 -0.88
N SER A 162 -2.27 -24.95 -1.87
CA SER A 162 -1.15 -24.15 -2.37
C SER A 162 -1.55 -22.82 -3.03
N VAL A 163 -2.81 -22.66 -3.44
CA VAL A 163 -3.34 -21.43 -4.05
C VAL A 163 -4.20 -20.60 -3.10
N GLU A 164 -4.30 -21.01 -1.84
CA GLU A 164 -5.04 -20.24 -0.84
C GLU A 164 -4.34 -18.90 -0.53
N PRO A 165 -5.11 -17.82 -0.26
CA PRO A 165 -4.54 -16.56 0.17
C PRO A 165 -3.66 -16.73 1.42
N MET A 166 -2.54 -16.02 1.48
CA MET A 166 -1.43 -16.16 2.44
C MET A 166 -0.49 -17.34 2.16
N ILE A 167 -1.03 -18.50 1.75
CA ILE A 167 -0.21 -19.68 1.43
C ILE A 167 0.52 -19.47 0.10
N ALA A 168 -0.21 -19.02 -0.94
CA ALA A 168 0.38 -18.75 -2.24
C ALA A 168 1.50 -17.69 -2.15
N GLU A 169 1.27 -16.61 -1.41
CA GLU A 169 2.31 -15.59 -1.21
C GLU A 169 3.50 -16.12 -0.39
N ARG A 170 3.28 -17.01 0.59
CA ARG A 170 4.38 -17.66 1.33
C ARG A 170 5.27 -18.48 0.40
N LEU A 171 4.64 -19.31 -0.43
CA LEU A 171 5.34 -20.17 -1.38
C LEU A 171 6.11 -19.37 -2.43
N LEU A 172 5.53 -18.25 -2.91
CA LEU A 172 6.22 -17.29 -3.77
C LEU A 172 7.39 -16.58 -3.06
N ALA A 173 7.29 -16.33 -1.75
CA ALA A 173 8.38 -15.77 -0.96
C ALA A 173 9.53 -16.77 -0.74
N GLU A 174 9.22 -18.05 -0.62
CA GLU A 174 10.18 -19.15 -0.39
C GLU A 174 10.83 -19.63 -1.69
N ALA A 175 10.19 -19.44 -2.85
CA ALA A 175 10.71 -19.87 -4.14
C ALA A 175 12.05 -19.19 -4.52
N GLU A 176 12.92 -19.92 -5.22
CA GLU A 176 14.23 -19.43 -5.72
C GLU A 176 14.12 -18.16 -6.57
N GLY A 177 12.97 -17.95 -7.23
CA GLY A 177 12.66 -16.79 -8.06
C GLY A 177 11.96 -15.63 -7.34
N SER A 178 11.87 -15.65 -6.00
CA SER A 178 11.16 -14.62 -5.22
C SER A 178 11.62 -13.20 -5.64
N PRO A 179 10.71 -12.22 -5.77
CA PRO A 179 11.09 -10.84 -6.08
C PRO A 179 11.69 -10.11 -4.87
N LEU A 180 11.62 -10.69 -3.67
CA LEU A 180 12.08 -10.03 -2.44
C LEU A 180 13.61 -10.12 -2.28
N ARG A 181 14.25 -9.01 -1.93
CA ARG A 181 15.70 -8.88 -1.70
C ARG A 181 16.03 -8.18 -0.38
N ALA A 182 15.06 -7.57 0.29
CA ALA A 182 15.27 -6.94 1.58
C ALA A 182 15.72 -7.97 2.62
N ARG A 183 16.54 -7.51 3.57
CA ARG A 183 17.05 -8.36 4.66
C ARG A 183 15.87 -8.94 5.46
N ARG A 184 15.84 -10.27 5.59
CA ARG A 184 14.92 -10.98 6.48
C ARG A 184 15.47 -11.00 7.91
N ILE A 185 14.57 -10.89 8.87
CA ILE A 185 14.88 -10.98 10.30
C ILE A 185 13.97 -12.07 10.85
N GLU A 186 14.59 -13.13 11.39
CA GLU A 186 13.85 -14.18 12.09
C GLU A 186 13.53 -13.69 13.50
N ILE A 187 12.28 -13.88 13.91
CA ILE A 187 11.76 -13.56 15.23
C ILE A 187 11.36 -14.89 15.87
N GLY A 188 11.69 -15.10 17.15
CA GLY A 188 11.33 -16.32 17.86
C GLY A 188 9.81 -16.46 17.95
N SER A 189 9.29 -17.69 17.87
CA SER A 189 7.83 -17.94 17.89
C SER A 189 7.12 -17.51 19.18
N GLY A 190 7.87 -17.26 20.26
CA GLY A 190 7.35 -16.74 21.52
C GLY A 190 7.59 -15.24 21.75
N ASP A 191 8.25 -14.55 20.82
CA ASP A 191 8.55 -13.13 20.94
C ASP A 191 7.36 -12.28 20.46
N ASP A 192 7.15 -11.13 21.11
CA ASP A 192 6.16 -10.14 20.65
C ASP A 192 6.76 -9.33 19.48
N GLU A 193 6.26 -9.60 18.28
CA GLU A 193 6.67 -8.95 17.04
C GLU A 193 6.46 -7.42 17.05
N HIS A 194 5.44 -6.93 17.75
CA HIS A 194 5.19 -5.49 17.82
C HIS A 194 6.20 -4.79 18.73
N GLU A 195 6.48 -5.37 19.89
CA GLU A 195 7.52 -4.86 20.81
C GLU A 195 8.91 -4.97 20.18
N PHE A 196 9.22 -6.08 19.47
CA PHE A 196 10.47 -6.20 18.73
C PHE A 196 10.65 -5.06 17.72
N LEU A 197 9.64 -4.77 16.90
CA LEU A 197 9.72 -3.69 15.90
C LEU A 197 9.86 -2.31 16.56
N PHE A 198 9.21 -2.11 17.71
CA PHE A 198 9.36 -0.88 18.50
C PHE A 198 10.79 -0.74 19.04
N ASP A 199 11.34 -1.79 19.66
CA ASP A 199 12.68 -1.82 20.27
C ASP A 199 13.80 -1.68 19.24
N GLN A 200 13.64 -2.27 18.04
CA GLN A 200 14.54 -2.04 16.91
C GLN A 200 14.43 -0.61 16.36
N GLY A 201 13.50 0.19 16.88
CA GLY A 201 13.25 1.54 16.46
C GLY A 201 12.86 1.58 15.00
N LEU A 202 11.95 0.71 14.56
CA LEU A 202 11.37 0.66 13.20
C LEU A 202 9.98 1.31 13.12
N THR A 203 9.41 1.68 14.26
CA THR A 203 8.10 2.34 14.35
C THR A 203 8.22 3.84 14.61
N ASP A 204 7.13 4.55 14.35
CA ASP A 204 6.94 5.98 14.65
C ASP A 204 6.39 6.22 16.07
N GLY A 205 6.46 5.21 16.95
CA GLY A 205 5.87 5.25 18.29
C GLY A 205 4.48 4.61 18.37
N LEU A 206 3.83 4.35 17.22
CA LEU A 206 2.61 3.55 17.12
C LEU A 206 2.96 2.11 16.72
N PRO A 207 2.16 1.10 17.10
CA PRO A 207 2.28 -0.24 16.55
C PRO A 207 2.22 -0.23 15.02
N VAL A 208 2.99 -1.13 14.40
CA VAL A 208 3.01 -1.34 12.96
C VAL A 208 2.54 -2.76 12.65
N VAL A 209 2.03 -2.97 11.44
CA VAL A 209 1.79 -4.34 10.95
C VAL A 209 3.14 -4.95 10.55
N PRO A 210 3.53 -6.13 11.09
CA PRO A 210 4.78 -6.75 10.72
C PRO A 210 4.82 -7.06 9.22
N PRO A 211 5.84 -6.57 8.49
CA PRO A 211 5.94 -6.71 7.04
C PRO A 211 6.49 -8.09 6.67
N THR A 212 5.72 -9.13 6.94
CA THR A 212 6.09 -10.51 6.57
C THR A 212 6.20 -10.65 5.04
N PRO A 213 7.01 -11.59 4.53
CA PRO A 213 7.18 -11.78 3.09
C PRO A 213 5.86 -11.89 2.31
N GLU A 214 4.86 -12.58 2.87
CA GLU A 214 3.53 -12.77 2.28
C GLU A 214 2.80 -11.45 2.12
N ARG A 215 2.81 -10.63 3.18
CA ARG A 215 2.15 -9.32 3.18
C ARG A 215 2.83 -8.36 2.21
N VAL A 216 4.15 -8.43 2.09
CA VAL A 216 4.91 -7.60 1.14
C VAL A 216 4.63 -8.04 -0.29
N LEU A 217 4.58 -9.35 -0.60
CA LEU A 217 4.20 -9.83 -1.93
C LEU A 217 2.78 -9.43 -2.32
N ARG A 218 1.83 -9.57 -1.39
CA ARG A 218 0.46 -9.07 -1.61
C ARG A 218 0.43 -7.58 -1.88
N MET A 219 1.21 -6.80 -1.12
CA MET A 219 1.33 -5.35 -1.33
C MET A 219 1.89 -5.03 -2.72
N LEU A 220 2.91 -5.77 -3.17
CA LEU A 220 3.51 -5.60 -4.51
C LEU A 220 2.52 -5.87 -5.65
N GLY A 221 1.49 -6.70 -5.44
CA GLY A 221 0.39 -6.85 -6.40
C GLY A 221 -0.40 -5.57 -6.68
N GLY A 222 -0.20 -4.52 -5.87
CA GLY A 222 -0.71 -3.17 -6.08
C GLY A 222 0.10 -2.32 -7.07
N THR A 223 1.10 -2.87 -7.76
CA THR A 223 1.85 -2.19 -8.81
C THR A 223 2.30 -3.16 -9.92
N ARG A 224 2.57 -2.63 -11.12
CA ARG A 224 3.24 -3.37 -12.21
C ARG A 224 4.75 -3.12 -12.27
N ARG A 225 5.25 -2.20 -11.44
CA ARG A 225 6.67 -1.85 -11.39
C ARG A 225 7.50 -2.98 -10.82
N ASP A 226 8.74 -3.10 -11.28
CA ASP A 226 9.65 -4.12 -10.79
C ASP A 226 9.99 -3.85 -9.31
N SER A 227 9.94 -4.90 -8.49
CA SER A 227 10.17 -4.79 -7.03
C SER A 227 11.54 -4.18 -6.66
N GLN A 228 12.53 -4.32 -7.55
CA GLN A 228 13.90 -3.83 -7.36
C GLN A 228 14.15 -2.50 -8.07
N GLU A 229 13.15 -1.96 -8.78
CA GLU A 229 13.22 -0.62 -9.33
C GLU A 229 13.42 0.40 -8.20
N VAL A 230 14.42 1.27 -8.36
CA VAL A 230 14.69 2.36 -7.41
C VAL A 230 13.71 3.49 -7.69
N VAL A 231 12.82 3.75 -6.74
CA VAL A 231 11.80 4.81 -6.79
C VAL A 231 12.44 6.18 -6.56
N ALA A 232 13.34 6.28 -5.57
CA ALA A 232 14.02 7.52 -5.22
C ALA A 232 15.30 7.30 -4.40
N ILE A 233 16.09 8.35 -4.24
CA ILE A 233 17.16 8.45 -3.25
C ILE A 233 16.64 9.28 -2.07
N VAL A 234 16.43 8.64 -0.91
CA VAL A 234 15.71 9.25 0.20
C VAL A 234 16.71 9.93 1.16
N PRO A 235 16.67 11.26 1.31
CA PRO A 235 17.46 11.94 2.33
C PRO A 235 16.84 11.73 3.73
N PRO A 236 17.57 11.99 4.82
CA PRO A 236 18.95 12.48 4.90
C PRO A 236 20.06 11.45 4.59
N ASN A 237 19.81 10.15 4.72
CA ASN A 237 20.83 9.13 4.47
C ASN A 237 21.23 9.00 3.00
N LEU A 238 20.46 9.59 2.07
CA LEU A 238 20.62 9.43 0.62
C LEU A 238 20.60 7.95 0.23
N ALA A 239 19.72 7.18 0.88
CA ALA A 239 19.61 5.75 0.66
C ALA A 239 18.65 5.46 -0.50
N PRO A 240 18.99 4.55 -1.43
CA PRO A 240 18.07 4.13 -2.48
C PRO A 240 16.88 3.37 -1.88
N VAL A 241 15.68 3.83 -2.19
CA VAL A 241 14.43 3.15 -1.87
C VAL A 241 13.89 2.44 -3.11
N THR A 242 13.76 1.11 -3.03
CA THR A 242 13.15 0.31 -4.09
C THR A 242 11.64 0.20 -3.90
N VAL A 243 10.91 -0.24 -4.91
CA VAL A 243 9.48 -0.55 -4.82
C VAL A 243 9.20 -1.52 -3.67
N GLU A 244 10.03 -2.56 -3.48
CA GLU A 244 9.96 -3.49 -2.34
C GLU A 244 10.06 -2.76 -0.99
N LYS A 245 11.02 -1.83 -0.84
CA LYS A 245 11.18 -1.07 0.42
C LYS A 245 10.02 -0.12 0.67
N VAL A 246 9.42 0.47 -0.38
CA VAL A 246 8.18 1.25 -0.23
C VAL A 246 7.02 0.34 0.20
N ALA A 247 6.87 -0.84 -0.43
CA ALA A 247 5.86 -1.82 -0.08
C ALA A 247 5.97 -2.30 1.37
N ILE A 248 7.19 -2.56 1.87
CA ILE A 248 7.45 -2.91 3.27
C ILE A 248 6.90 -1.82 4.22
N ASN A 249 7.24 -0.55 3.97
CA ASN A 249 6.78 0.56 4.82
C ASN A 249 5.27 0.81 4.67
N ALA A 250 4.69 0.56 3.49
CA ALA A 250 3.25 0.62 3.28
C ALA A 250 2.51 -0.48 4.06
N VAL A 251 3.04 -1.70 4.09
CA VAL A 251 2.50 -2.78 4.94
C VAL A 251 2.57 -2.36 6.41
N MET A 252 3.73 -1.88 6.87
CA MET A 252 3.91 -1.40 8.25
C MET A 252 2.89 -0.33 8.65
N ALA A 253 2.57 0.59 7.74
CA ALA A 253 1.55 1.61 7.95
C ALA A 253 0.11 1.09 7.95
N GLY A 254 -0.13 -0.14 7.48
CA GLY A 254 -1.45 -0.74 7.36
C GLY A 254 -2.16 -0.42 6.04
N CYS A 255 -1.44 -0.04 4.98
CA CYS A 255 -2.02 0.18 3.66
C CYS A 255 -2.62 -1.12 3.07
N ARG A 256 -3.55 -0.95 2.11
CA ARG A 256 -3.96 -2.02 1.21
C ARG A 256 -3.16 -1.93 -0.11
N PRO A 257 -3.03 -3.02 -0.88
CA PRO A 257 -2.27 -3.02 -2.13
C PRO A 257 -2.70 -1.91 -3.10
N GLU A 258 -4.00 -1.66 -3.24
CA GLU A 258 -4.50 -0.61 -4.14
C GLU A 258 -4.09 0.82 -3.74
N TYR A 259 -3.51 1.01 -2.55
CA TYR A 259 -2.97 2.31 -2.12
C TYR A 259 -1.50 2.50 -2.53
N LEU A 260 -0.79 1.41 -2.86
CA LEU A 260 0.64 1.43 -3.16
C LEU A 260 1.01 2.42 -4.29
N PRO A 261 0.24 2.55 -5.39
CA PRO A 261 0.55 3.53 -6.42
C PRO A 261 0.63 4.97 -5.89
N VAL A 262 -0.28 5.34 -4.99
CA VAL A 262 -0.30 6.67 -4.36
C VAL A 262 0.96 6.86 -3.50
N VAL A 263 1.36 5.84 -2.73
CA VAL A 263 2.55 5.90 -1.88
C VAL A 263 3.82 6.01 -2.72
N LEU A 264 3.95 5.23 -3.81
CA LEU A 264 5.10 5.28 -4.71
C LEU A 264 5.26 6.68 -5.31
N THR A 265 4.20 7.22 -5.91
CA THR A 265 4.21 8.57 -6.49
C THR A 265 4.48 9.65 -5.45
N ALA A 266 3.98 9.50 -4.22
CA ALA A 266 4.27 10.44 -3.14
C ALA A 266 5.75 10.40 -2.70
N VAL A 267 6.37 9.21 -2.69
CA VAL A 267 7.81 9.07 -2.41
C VAL A 267 8.64 9.76 -3.49
N GLU A 268 8.26 9.61 -4.76
CA GLU A 268 8.91 10.32 -5.89
C GLU A 268 8.75 11.84 -5.75
N ALA A 269 7.53 12.30 -5.45
CA ALA A 269 7.22 13.71 -5.30
C ALA A 269 7.98 14.37 -4.13
N MET A 270 8.14 13.67 -2.99
CA MET A 270 8.83 14.26 -1.84
C MET A 270 10.35 14.28 -2.01
N CYS A 271 10.92 13.35 -2.79
CA CYS A 271 12.37 13.22 -2.95
C CYS A 271 12.94 14.07 -4.12
N THR A 272 12.20 15.08 -4.59
CA THR A 272 12.74 16.03 -5.58
C THR A 272 13.44 17.20 -4.90
N ASP A 273 14.34 17.85 -5.64
CA ASP A 273 15.03 19.06 -5.17
C ASP A 273 14.05 20.20 -4.90
N GLU A 274 12.97 20.30 -5.67
CA GLU A 274 11.93 21.32 -5.50
C GLU A 274 11.15 21.15 -4.19
N PHE A 275 10.78 19.91 -3.83
CA PHE A 275 10.10 19.68 -2.55
C PHE A 275 11.06 19.77 -1.36
N ASN A 276 12.33 19.42 -1.54
CA ASN A 276 13.39 19.54 -0.54
C ASN A 276 13.04 18.84 0.80
N ILE A 277 12.73 17.54 0.75
CA ILE A 277 12.35 16.80 1.96
C ILE A 277 13.48 16.72 3.01
N HIS A 278 14.74 16.89 2.60
CA HIS A 278 15.86 17.04 3.52
C HIS A 278 15.68 18.26 4.44
N GLY A 279 15.47 19.45 3.85
CA GLY A 279 15.23 20.67 4.62
C GLY A 279 13.95 20.62 5.43
N VAL A 280 12.89 20.05 4.87
CA VAL A 280 11.60 19.85 5.57
C VAL A 280 11.72 18.92 6.77
N SER A 281 12.62 17.94 6.75
CA SER A 281 12.85 17.05 7.91
C SER A 281 13.88 17.63 8.89
N ALA A 282 14.88 18.37 8.41
CA ALA A 282 15.95 18.92 9.23
C ALA A 282 15.59 20.24 9.94
N THR A 283 14.48 20.88 9.57
CA THR A 283 14.04 22.14 10.18
C THR A 283 13.56 21.96 11.62
N THR A 284 13.79 22.98 12.44
CA THR A 284 13.26 23.06 13.81
C THR A 284 11.78 23.46 13.85
N MET A 285 11.19 23.89 12.72
CA MET A 285 9.81 24.36 12.63
C MET A 285 8.73 23.27 12.58
N GLY A 286 9.06 21.99 12.77
CA GLY A 286 8.03 20.96 12.80
C GLY A 286 7.51 20.48 11.45
N ALA A 287 8.18 20.82 10.34
CA ALA A 287 7.61 20.64 9.00
C ALA A 287 7.33 19.18 8.62
N THR A 288 6.29 18.97 7.81
CA THR A 288 5.84 17.68 7.28
C THR A 288 5.18 17.85 5.92
N PRO A 289 5.39 16.95 4.95
CA PRO A 289 4.46 16.79 3.84
C PRO A 289 3.01 16.59 4.30
N ALA A 290 2.17 17.56 3.94
CA ALA A 290 0.74 17.42 3.77
C ALA A 290 0.49 16.94 2.34
N MET A 291 -0.41 15.97 2.18
CA MET A 291 -0.68 15.38 0.88
C MET A 291 -2.15 15.55 0.49
N ILE A 292 -2.36 16.13 -0.68
CA ILE A 292 -3.67 16.31 -1.30
C ILE A 292 -3.75 15.31 -2.45
N VAL A 293 -4.82 14.52 -2.49
CA VAL A 293 -5.06 13.56 -3.55
C VAL A 293 -6.26 13.99 -4.38
N ASN A 294 -6.05 14.00 -5.69
CA ASN A 294 -7.02 14.40 -6.70
C ASN A 294 -7.28 13.28 -7.71
N GLY A 295 -8.38 13.41 -8.45
CA GLY A 295 -8.75 12.56 -9.56
C GLY A 295 -9.43 11.25 -9.16
N PRO A 296 -9.73 10.37 -10.14
CA PRO A 296 -10.58 9.19 -9.96
C PRO A 296 -10.09 8.20 -8.88
N ILE A 297 -8.79 8.15 -8.60
CA ILE A 297 -8.23 7.24 -7.59
C ILE A 297 -8.87 7.43 -6.23
N ARG A 298 -9.18 8.67 -5.81
CA ARG A 298 -9.76 8.95 -4.49
C ARG A 298 -11.03 8.15 -4.24
N ASN A 299 -11.88 8.01 -5.26
CA ASN A 299 -13.12 7.26 -5.18
C ASN A 299 -12.86 5.75 -5.22
N ARG A 300 -11.94 5.29 -6.08
CA ARG A 300 -11.62 3.86 -6.26
C ARG A 300 -11.03 3.24 -5.00
N ILE A 301 -10.18 3.97 -4.28
CA ILE A 301 -9.55 3.48 -3.05
C ILE A 301 -10.30 3.88 -1.77
N GLY A 302 -11.40 4.64 -1.90
CA GLY A 302 -12.27 5.04 -0.79
C GLY A 302 -11.66 6.10 0.13
N MET A 303 -10.89 7.05 -0.41
CA MET A 303 -10.42 8.22 0.34
C MET A 303 -11.57 9.14 0.75
N ASN A 304 -11.43 9.75 1.92
CA ASN A 304 -12.41 10.69 2.43
C ASN A 304 -12.04 12.13 2.06
N SER A 305 -12.96 12.84 1.40
CA SER A 305 -12.93 14.30 1.20
C SER A 305 -14.04 15.02 1.97
N GLY A 306 -14.92 14.27 2.64
CA GLY A 306 -16.15 14.74 3.27
C GLY A 306 -16.01 15.05 4.76
N LEU A 307 -17.05 14.74 5.54
CA LEU A 307 -17.07 14.91 7.00
C LEU A 307 -15.83 14.26 7.63
N GLY A 308 -15.09 15.05 8.43
CA GLY A 308 -13.87 14.57 9.09
C GLY A 308 -12.70 14.30 8.14
N ALA A 309 -12.64 14.90 6.94
CA ALA A 309 -11.58 14.67 5.94
C ALA A 309 -10.13 14.73 6.48
N LEU A 310 -9.88 15.62 7.45
CA LEU A 310 -8.57 15.83 8.08
C LEU A 310 -8.37 15.00 9.37
N GLY A 311 -9.34 14.18 9.76
CA GLY A 311 -9.39 13.47 11.03
C GLY A 311 -9.26 11.95 10.91
N ALA A 312 -9.56 11.27 12.01
CA ALA A 312 -9.56 9.81 12.08
C ALA A 312 -10.76 9.18 11.36
N GLY A 313 -10.70 7.86 11.13
CA GLY A 313 -11.85 7.05 10.68
C GLY A 313 -11.82 6.64 9.21
N ASN A 314 -10.93 7.20 8.39
CA ASN A 314 -10.72 6.76 7.02
C ASN A 314 -9.33 6.13 6.85
N ARG A 315 -9.30 4.83 6.50
CA ARG A 315 -8.05 4.06 6.39
C ARG A 315 -7.07 4.63 5.36
N PRO A 316 -7.42 4.87 4.09
CA PRO A 316 -6.44 5.38 3.12
C PRO A 316 -5.92 6.77 3.48
N ASN A 317 -6.75 7.71 3.97
CA ASN A 317 -6.26 9.01 4.47
C ASN A 317 -5.22 8.83 5.59
N ALA A 318 -5.46 7.92 6.54
CA ALA A 318 -4.55 7.70 7.65
C ALA A 318 -3.26 6.98 7.23
N THR A 319 -3.38 5.85 6.51
CA THR A 319 -2.26 4.93 6.28
C THR A 319 -1.33 5.39 5.17
N ILE A 320 -1.82 6.08 4.12
CA ILE A 320 -0.95 6.55 3.03
C ILE A 320 0.01 7.63 3.53
N GLY A 321 -0.50 8.61 4.29
CA GLY A 321 0.34 9.64 4.92
C GLY A 321 1.32 9.06 5.94
N ARG A 322 0.92 8.02 6.69
CA ARG A 322 1.82 7.31 7.60
C ARG A 322 2.89 6.50 6.86
N ALA A 323 2.56 5.89 5.73
CA ALA A 323 3.51 5.10 4.93
C ALA A 323 4.70 5.95 4.45
N ILE A 324 4.45 7.15 3.93
CA ILE A 324 5.53 8.04 3.50
C ILE A 324 6.41 8.49 4.68
N ARG A 325 5.83 8.63 5.89
CA ARG A 325 6.59 8.90 7.12
C ARG A 325 7.51 7.76 7.49
N LEU A 326 7.00 6.53 7.44
CA LEU A 326 7.81 5.34 7.70
C LEU A 326 8.93 5.20 6.67
N VAL A 327 8.69 5.49 5.38
CA VAL A 327 9.77 5.52 4.36
C VAL A 327 10.86 6.53 4.73
N LEU A 328 10.49 7.79 5.04
CA LEU A 328 11.46 8.82 5.44
C LEU A 328 12.25 8.44 6.68
N ARG A 329 11.58 7.80 7.64
CA ARG A 329 12.19 7.41 8.91
C ARG A 329 13.10 6.18 8.77
N ASN A 330 12.61 5.11 8.14
CA ASN A 330 13.25 3.80 8.10
C ASN A 330 14.29 3.68 6.98
N VAL A 331 14.07 4.36 5.85
CA VAL A 331 15.03 4.38 4.73
C VAL A 331 15.85 5.66 4.75
N GLY A 332 15.18 6.82 4.81
CA GLY A 332 15.84 8.12 4.86
C GLY A 332 16.61 8.37 6.14
N GLY A 333 16.24 7.74 7.26
CA GLY A 333 16.89 7.94 8.55
C GLY A 333 16.44 9.19 9.30
N ALA A 334 15.32 9.82 8.91
CA ALA A 334 14.75 11.02 9.54
C ALA A 334 14.13 10.71 10.91
N LYS A 335 14.94 10.30 11.89
CA LYS A 335 14.52 9.96 13.25
C LYS A 335 14.60 11.19 14.17
N THR A 336 13.56 11.41 14.98
CA THR A 336 13.50 12.50 15.97
C THR A 336 14.69 12.43 16.93
N GLY A 337 15.33 13.57 17.20
CA GLY A 337 16.54 13.65 18.04
C GLY A 337 17.83 13.34 17.27
N GLY A 338 17.72 12.70 16.11
CA GLY A 338 18.79 12.54 15.12
C GLY A 338 18.76 13.66 14.10
N THR A 339 18.50 13.32 12.84
CA THR A 339 18.42 14.28 11.72
C THR A 339 17.11 15.05 11.67
N GLU A 340 16.03 14.53 12.27
CA GLU A 340 14.80 15.28 12.47
C GLU A 340 14.92 16.16 13.73
N ARG A 341 14.85 17.48 13.53
CA ARG A 341 15.23 18.51 14.51
C ARG A 341 14.08 19.40 14.97
N SER A 342 12.84 19.04 14.70
CA SER A 342 11.66 19.78 15.16
C SER A 342 11.72 20.15 16.66
N THR A 343 11.51 21.42 17.00
CA THR A 343 11.49 21.90 18.40
C THR A 343 10.32 21.31 19.17
N LEU A 344 9.11 21.40 18.59
CA LEU A 344 7.87 20.84 19.17
C LEU A 344 7.21 19.79 18.26
N ALA A 345 7.49 19.84 16.95
CA ALA A 345 6.78 19.07 15.92
C ALA A 345 5.26 19.39 15.85
N SER A 346 4.49 18.52 15.19
CA SER A 346 3.03 18.62 15.05
C SER A 346 2.43 17.21 15.04
N PRO A 347 1.19 16.99 15.54
CA PRO A 347 0.46 15.73 15.34
C PRO A 347 0.33 15.31 13.87
N ALA A 348 0.35 16.27 12.93
CA ALA A 348 0.38 16.02 11.48
C ALA A 348 1.61 15.21 11.02
N LYS A 349 2.63 15.09 11.87
CA LYS A 349 3.85 14.33 11.60
C LYS A 349 3.62 12.81 11.65
N PHE A 350 2.49 12.34 12.20
CA PHE A 350 2.03 10.95 12.03
C PHE A 350 1.39 10.73 10.65
N THR A 351 0.48 11.62 10.27
CA THR A 351 -0.19 11.61 8.97
C THR A 351 -0.89 12.94 8.72
N LEU A 352 -0.86 13.41 7.47
CA LEU A 352 -1.67 14.52 6.98
C LEU A 352 -1.93 14.29 5.50
N THR A 353 -3.01 13.58 5.21
CA THR A 353 -3.37 13.17 3.86
C THR A 353 -4.88 13.15 3.72
N PHE A 354 -5.39 13.76 2.67
CA PHE A 354 -6.82 13.83 2.39
C PHE A 354 -7.07 13.98 0.90
N ALA A 355 -8.29 13.68 0.48
CA ALA A 355 -8.73 13.94 -0.89
C ALA A 355 -9.44 15.30 -0.98
N GLU A 356 -9.28 15.98 -2.10
CA GLU A 356 -10.14 17.13 -2.42
C GLU A 356 -11.56 16.65 -2.74
N TRP A 357 -12.58 17.44 -2.38
CA TRP A 357 -13.96 17.21 -2.79
C TRP A 357 -14.27 17.95 -4.08
N GLU A 358 -13.75 17.41 -5.19
CA GLU A 358 -13.83 18.01 -6.51
C GLU A 358 -15.26 18.29 -6.97
N GLU A 359 -16.18 17.36 -6.72
CA GLU A 359 -17.58 17.48 -7.15
C GLU A 359 -18.36 18.53 -6.37
N ARG A 360 -17.85 18.97 -5.22
CA ARG A 360 -18.51 20.00 -4.38
C ARG A 360 -18.12 21.41 -4.79
N SER A 361 -17.00 21.56 -5.49
CA SER A 361 -16.47 22.84 -5.94
C SER A 361 -16.96 23.18 -7.34
N PRO A 362 -17.45 24.41 -7.61
CA PRO A 362 -17.69 24.87 -8.97
C PRO A 362 -16.39 25.29 -9.68
N TRP A 363 -15.28 25.39 -8.96
CA TRP A 363 -13.98 25.72 -9.52
C TRP A 363 -13.28 24.47 -10.07
N ASN A 364 -12.20 24.68 -10.81
CA ASN A 364 -11.33 23.58 -11.20
C ASN A 364 -10.77 22.87 -9.94
N PRO A 365 -10.65 21.54 -9.98
CA PRO A 365 -9.86 20.80 -9.01
C PRO A 365 -8.43 21.33 -8.94
N TYR A 366 -7.81 21.17 -7.78
CA TYR A 366 -6.49 21.71 -7.49
C TYR A 366 -5.41 21.19 -8.45
N HIS A 367 -5.45 19.91 -8.84
CA HIS A 367 -4.50 19.39 -9.83
C HIS A 367 -4.69 19.98 -11.23
N VAL A 368 -5.90 20.34 -11.61
CA VAL A 368 -6.18 20.99 -12.90
C VAL A 368 -5.60 22.39 -12.94
N ASP A 369 -5.71 23.15 -11.84
CA ASP A 369 -5.04 24.45 -11.70
C ASP A 369 -3.50 24.32 -11.75
N HIS A 370 -2.96 23.13 -11.43
CA HIS A 370 -1.54 22.79 -11.51
C HIS A 370 -1.13 22.11 -12.84
N GLY A 371 -1.98 22.19 -13.87
CA GLY A 371 -1.65 21.80 -15.25
C GLY A 371 -1.93 20.35 -15.63
N PHE A 372 -2.62 19.58 -14.78
CA PHE A 372 -3.04 18.21 -15.07
C PHE A 372 -4.44 18.16 -15.71
N GLN A 373 -4.79 17.03 -16.32
CA GLN A 373 -6.14 16.82 -16.85
C GLN A 373 -7.11 16.41 -15.73
N ARG A 374 -8.41 16.65 -15.92
CA ARG A 374 -9.43 16.39 -14.89
C ARG A 374 -9.50 14.89 -14.52
N GLU A 375 -9.27 14.04 -15.50
CA GLU A 375 -9.22 12.58 -15.40
C GLU A 375 -7.91 12.03 -14.81
N ASP A 376 -6.88 12.87 -14.65
CA ASP A 376 -5.63 12.45 -14.04
C ASP A 376 -5.80 12.28 -12.53
N SER A 377 -5.40 11.13 -12.01
CA SER A 377 -5.16 10.96 -10.59
C SER A 377 -3.80 11.58 -10.22
N VAL A 378 -3.78 12.48 -9.25
CA VAL A 378 -2.59 13.28 -8.91
C VAL A 378 -2.39 13.32 -7.41
N VAL A 379 -1.12 13.23 -7.01
CA VAL A 379 -0.67 13.51 -5.64
C VAL A 379 -0.01 14.88 -5.63
N THR A 380 -0.37 15.73 -4.66
CA THR A 380 0.29 17.02 -4.46
C THR A 380 0.79 17.15 -3.04
N LEU A 381 2.07 17.51 -2.88
CA LEU A 381 2.71 17.67 -1.58
C LEU A 381 2.94 19.13 -1.24
N PHE A 382 2.61 19.50 0.00
CA PHE A 382 2.83 20.80 0.60
C PHE A 382 3.60 20.64 1.92
N ALA A 383 4.65 21.42 2.15
CA ALA A 383 5.41 21.36 3.40
C ALA A 383 4.71 22.16 4.51
N ALA A 384 3.86 21.50 5.31
CA ALA A 384 3.15 22.11 6.42
C ALA A 384 4.00 22.15 7.70
N THR A 385 4.08 23.29 8.37
CA THR A 385 4.77 23.49 9.67
C THR A 385 3.82 23.61 10.85
N GLY A 386 2.55 23.96 10.60
CA GLY A 386 1.58 24.19 11.66
C GLY A 386 0.14 24.11 11.16
N GLY A 387 -0.78 23.98 12.10
CA GLY A 387 -2.21 23.82 11.85
C GLY A 387 -2.74 22.40 12.10
N PRO A 388 -4.04 22.16 11.84
CA PRO A 388 -4.97 23.15 11.31
C PRO A 388 -5.29 24.24 12.34
N SER A 389 -5.18 25.51 11.95
CA SER A 389 -5.88 26.58 12.68
C SER A 389 -7.29 26.67 12.11
N MET A 390 -8.31 26.56 12.96
CA MET A 390 -9.69 26.64 12.52
C MET A 390 -10.14 28.10 12.44
N ILE A 391 -10.63 28.51 11.28
CA ILE A 391 -11.28 29.79 11.06
C ILE A 391 -12.78 29.60 11.33
N VAL A 392 -13.22 30.15 12.46
CA VAL A 392 -14.61 30.11 12.90
C VAL A 392 -15.33 31.36 12.39
N ASP A 393 -16.15 31.23 11.35
CA ASP A 393 -16.99 32.33 10.87
C ASP A 393 -18.38 31.88 10.46
N GLN A 394 -19.25 31.78 11.47
CA GLN A 394 -20.65 31.44 11.26
C GLN A 394 -21.52 32.65 10.89
N THR A 395 -20.95 33.85 10.86
CA THR A 395 -21.68 35.12 10.85
C THR A 395 -21.60 35.86 9.53
N SER A 396 -20.51 35.72 8.78
CA SER A 396 -20.39 36.32 7.46
C SER A 396 -21.54 35.89 6.55
N ARG A 397 -22.11 36.89 5.86
CA ARG A 397 -23.24 36.72 4.95
C ARG A 397 -22.90 37.10 3.52
N THR A 398 -21.70 37.58 3.22
CA THR A 398 -21.23 37.86 1.86
C THR A 398 -19.83 37.30 1.65
N ALA A 399 -19.47 37.04 0.40
CA ALA A 399 -18.12 36.62 0.02
C ALA A 399 -17.06 37.64 0.46
N ARG A 400 -17.36 38.95 0.36
CA ARG A 400 -16.48 40.04 0.81
C ARG A 400 -16.20 40.01 2.31
N GLN A 401 -17.23 39.73 3.13
CA GLN A 401 -17.08 39.58 4.57
C GLN A 401 -16.26 38.33 4.91
N LEU A 402 -16.60 37.20 4.30
CA LEU A 402 -15.93 35.93 4.54
C LEU A 402 -14.45 35.95 4.11
N GLY A 403 -14.14 36.44 2.90
CA GLY A 403 -12.75 36.64 2.46
C GLY A 403 -11.97 37.59 3.37
N GLY A 404 -12.65 38.59 3.95
CA GLY A 404 -12.06 39.44 4.99
C GLY A 404 -11.76 38.68 6.28
N SER A 405 -12.69 37.86 6.75
CA SER A 405 -12.50 36.98 7.91
C SER A 405 -11.32 36.03 7.73
N LEU A 406 -11.26 35.36 6.58
CA LEU A 406 -10.14 34.49 6.21
C LEU A 406 -8.81 35.27 6.20
N GLY A 407 -8.78 36.44 5.56
CA GLY A 407 -7.59 37.30 5.50
C GLY A 407 -7.09 37.74 6.88
N MET A 408 -8.00 38.11 7.80
CA MET A 408 -7.64 38.49 9.18
C MET A 408 -7.00 37.34 9.95
N VAL A 409 -7.52 36.11 9.83
CA VAL A 409 -6.91 34.96 10.53
C VAL A 409 -5.57 34.59 9.88
N ILE A 410 -5.52 34.55 8.55
CA ILE A 410 -4.30 34.19 7.79
C ILE A 410 -3.16 35.17 8.07
N GLU A 411 -3.45 36.46 8.26
CA GLU A 411 -2.45 37.48 8.62
C GLU A 411 -1.67 37.11 9.89
N ALA A 412 -2.37 36.58 10.88
CA ALA A 412 -1.80 36.23 12.19
C ALA A 412 -0.99 34.93 12.19
N ILE A 413 -1.16 34.05 11.18
CA ILE A 413 -0.47 32.76 11.14
C ILE A 413 1.04 32.96 10.99
N ALA A 414 1.81 32.13 11.71
CA ALA A 414 3.23 32.28 12.04
C ALA A 414 3.50 33.49 12.94
N HIS A 415 3.24 34.70 12.42
CA HIS A 415 3.33 35.96 13.14
C HIS A 415 2.74 37.10 12.27
N PRO A 416 1.97 38.06 12.83
CA PRO A 416 1.44 39.23 12.10
C PRO A 416 2.50 40.05 11.36
N ARG A 417 3.71 40.14 11.89
CA ARG A 417 4.86 40.84 11.26
C ARG A 417 5.75 39.97 10.38
N ALA A 418 5.56 38.65 10.37
CA ALA A 418 6.35 37.78 9.50
C ALA A 418 5.92 38.00 8.05
N ARG A 419 6.88 38.42 7.22
CA ARG A 419 6.78 38.58 5.77
C ARG A 419 8.02 37.93 5.15
N GLY A 420 7.86 37.26 4.01
CA GLY A 420 8.95 36.54 3.37
C GLY A 420 8.45 35.41 2.48
N PRO A 421 9.32 34.46 2.09
CA PRO A 421 8.92 33.30 1.32
C PRO A 421 8.11 32.35 2.20
N GLN A 422 6.79 32.55 2.21
CA GLN A 422 5.83 31.76 2.95
C GLN A 422 4.70 31.35 2.02
N GLU A 423 4.08 30.22 2.33
CA GLU A 423 2.89 29.73 1.67
C GLU A 423 1.85 29.30 2.70
N MET A 424 0.61 29.15 2.27
CA MET A 424 -0.50 28.72 3.10
C MET A 424 -1.32 27.68 2.34
N LEU A 425 -1.76 26.64 3.04
CA LEU A 425 -2.79 25.74 2.54
C LEU A 425 -4.10 26.03 3.25
N VAL A 426 -5.12 26.39 2.49
CA VAL A 426 -6.48 26.68 2.92
C VAL A 426 -7.38 25.53 2.49
N VAL A 427 -7.92 24.80 3.47
CA VAL A 427 -8.93 23.76 3.26
C VAL A 427 -10.30 24.37 3.55
N LEU A 428 -10.94 24.86 2.48
CA LEU A 428 -12.22 25.56 2.51
C LEU A 428 -13.37 24.59 2.74
N CYS A 429 -14.19 24.85 3.76
CA CYS A 429 -15.37 24.03 3.99
C CYS A 429 -16.51 24.38 3.00
N PRO A 430 -17.37 23.39 2.68
CA PRO A 430 -18.50 23.57 1.78
C PRO A 430 -19.45 24.75 2.10
N GLU A 431 -19.77 25.01 3.38
CA GLU A 431 -20.67 26.12 3.71
C GLU A 431 -20.06 27.52 3.46
N HIS A 432 -18.75 27.65 3.65
CA HIS A 432 -18.03 28.86 3.28
C HIS A 432 -18.00 29.02 1.76
N LEU A 433 -17.75 27.92 1.03
CA LEU A 433 -17.82 27.89 -0.43
C LEU A 433 -19.20 28.34 -0.95
N ASP A 434 -20.30 27.89 -0.33
CA ASP A 434 -21.65 28.31 -0.74
C ASP A 434 -21.87 29.82 -0.58
N THR A 435 -21.34 30.40 0.51
CA THR A 435 -21.43 31.85 0.72
C THR A 435 -20.66 32.62 -0.35
N ILE A 436 -19.51 32.09 -0.78
CA ILE A 436 -18.65 32.70 -1.80
C ILE A 436 -19.30 32.60 -3.18
N THR A 437 -19.74 31.40 -3.55
CA THR A 437 -20.27 31.09 -4.89
C THR A 437 -21.64 31.71 -5.12
N ARG A 438 -22.48 31.83 -4.08
CA ARG A 438 -23.77 32.55 -4.16
C ARG A 438 -23.60 34.03 -4.53
N ASP A 439 -22.50 34.66 -4.12
CA ASP A 439 -22.19 36.05 -4.50
C ASP A 439 -21.45 36.13 -5.86
N GLY A 440 -21.30 35.00 -6.56
CA GLY A 440 -20.68 34.93 -7.89
C GLY A 440 -19.16 35.09 -7.89
N TRP A 441 -18.49 34.99 -6.73
CA TRP A 441 -17.04 35.13 -6.65
C TRP A 441 -16.31 33.93 -7.25
N THR A 442 -15.29 34.23 -8.04
CA THR A 442 -14.32 33.23 -8.51
C THR A 442 -13.34 32.86 -7.41
N LYS A 443 -12.57 31.79 -7.64
CA LYS A 443 -11.45 31.41 -6.77
C LYS A 443 -10.47 32.57 -6.61
N GLN A 444 -10.14 33.27 -7.70
CA GLN A 444 -9.21 34.40 -7.69
C GLN A 444 -9.72 35.58 -6.88
N ASP A 445 -11.02 35.93 -6.99
CA ASP A 445 -11.61 37.03 -6.19
C ASP A 445 -11.44 36.80 -4.68
N LEU A 446 -11.54 35.54 -4.23
CA LEU A 446 -11.32 35.17 -2.84
C LEU A 446 -9.85 35.34 -2.44
N LEU A 447 -8.91 34.86 -3.27
CA LEU A 447 -7.47 34.96 -3.01
C LEU A 447 -7.01 36.42 -2.98
N ASP A 448 -7.48 37.23 -3.93
CA ASP A 448 -7.22 38.66 -3.98
C ASP A 448 -7.74 39.36 -2.73
N ARG A 449 -8.94 38.99 -2.26
CA ARG A 449 -9.50 39.55 -1.03
C ARG A 449 -8.70 39.18 0.22
N ILE A 450 -8.22 37.93 0.32
CA ILE A 450 -7.36 37.49 1.42
C ILE A 450 -6.05 38.29 1.41
N GLN A 451 -5.45 38.47 0.24
CA GLN A 451 -4.22 39.23 0.04
C GLN A 451 -4.40 40.72 0.38
N GLU A 452 -5.52 41.33 -0.06
CA GLU A 452 -5.90 42.72 0.25
C GLU A 452 -6.01 42.93 1.77
N VAL A 453 -6.71 42.04 2.47
CA VAL A 453 -7.04 42.21 3.90
C VAL A 453 -5.86 41.88 4.81
N SER A 454 -4.99 40.96 4.39
CA SER A 454 -3.79 40.58 5.15
C SER A 454 -2.61 41.56 4.98
N ALA A 455 -2.72 42.52 4.05
CA ALA A 455 -1.70 43.54 3.86
C ALA A 455 -1.66 44.53 5.04
N LYS A 456 -0.46 44.97 5.40
CA LYS A 456 -0.22 45.95 6.47
C LYS A 456 0.73 47.03 5.98
N PRO A 457 0.60 48.29 6.45
CA PRO A 457 1.60 49.30 6.14
C PRO A 457 2.95 48.88 6.72
N LEU A 458 4.05 49.22 6.03
CA LEU A 458 5.41 48.84 6.44
C LEU A 458 5.71 49.18 7.91
N ARG A 459 5.21 50.32 8.41
CA ARG A 459 5.40 50.75 9.80
C ARG A 459 4.95 49.71 10.84
N ASP A 460 3.90 48.95 10.56
CA ASP A 460 3.35 47.94 11.48
C ASP A 460 4.17 46.65 11.48
N LEU A 461 5.05 46.50 10.48
CA LEU A 461 5.85 45.31 10.21
C LEU A 461 7.31 45.47 10.62
N LEU A 462 7.69 46.63 11.16
CA LEU A 462 9.02 46.86 11.68
C LEU A 462 9.22 46.10 13.00
N ALA A 463 10.45 45.63 13.22
CA ALA A 463 10.86 45.18 14.54
C ALA A 463 10.95 46.38 15.50
N ASP A 464 10.44 46.24 16.71
CA ASP A 464 10.39 47.28 17.73
C ASP A 464 10.58 46.70 19.14
N GLU A 465 10.41 47.55 20.17
CA GLU A 465 10.54 47.14 21.57
C GLU A 465 9.47 46.13 22.02
N THR A 466 8.33 46.07 21.32
CA THR A 466 7.26 45.12 21.64
C THR A 466 7.57 43.74 21.06
N SER A 467 8.08 43.69 19.83
CA SER A 467 8.47 42.44 19.17
C SER A 467 9.63 42.65 18.21
N GLY A 468 10.68 41.84 18.40
CA GLY A 468 11.82 41.77 17.48
C GLY A 468 11.52 41.09 16.14
N VAL A 469 10.32 40.52 15.96
CA VAL A 469 9.90 39.94 14.68
C VAL A 469 9.45 41.04 13.73
N GLY A 470 9.96 41.03 12.50
CA GLY A 470 9.61 42.00 11.47
C GLY A 470 10.81 42.41 10.64
N ILE A 471 10.68 43.50 9.90
CA ILE A 471 11.76 44.08 9.11
C ILE A 471 12.63 44.94 10.04
N PRO A 472 13.94 44.65 10.19
CA PRO A 472 14.80 45.44 11.05
C PRO A 472 15.05 46.84 10.46
N LEU A 473 15.01 47.87 11.31
CA LEU A 473 15.27 49.27 10.90
C LEU A 473 16.62 49.44 10.19
N ALA A 474 17.63 48.65 10.56
CA ALA A 474 18.96 48.67 9.94
C ALA A 474 18.94 48.40 8.42
N ARG A 475 17.87 47.78 7.88
CA ARG A 475 17.71 47.55 6.43
C ARG A 475 17.55 48.85 5.63
N PHE A 476 17.15 49.95 6.27
CA PHE A 476 16.88 51.23 5.61
C PHE A 476 18.05 52.23 5.72
N GLY A 477 19.19 51.80 6.24
CA GLY A 477 20.35 52.68 6.43
C GLY A 477 20.23 53.59 7.66
N PRO A 478 21.17 54.54 7.84
CA PRO A 478 21.25 55.36 9.04
C PRO A 478 20.05 56.29 9.24
N ASP A 479 19.41 56.72 8.15
CA ASP A 479 18.28 57.66 8.18
C ASP A 479 16.92 56.95 8.40
N GLY A 480 16.91 55.61 8.37
CA GLY A 480 15.68 54.83 8.49
C GLY A 480 14.76 54.94 7.26
N PRO A 481 13.57 54.31 7.30
CA PRO A 481 12.61 54.36 6.21
C PRO A 481 11.96 55.75 6.09
N THR A 482 11.65 56.18 4.86
CA THR A 482 10.90 57.42 4.60
C THR A 482 9.41 57.25 4.96
N GLU A 483 8.67 58.35 5.15
CA GLU A 483 7.23 58.28 5.39
C GLU A 483 6.45 57.62 4.24
N GLU A 484 6.90 57.83 3.00
CA GLU A 484 6.36 57.14 1.83
C GLU A 484 6.53 55.62 1.97
N GLN A 485 7.74 55.15 2.29
CA GLN A 485 8.01 53.74 2.54
C GLN A 485 7.17 53.19 3.71
N LEU A 486 7.08 53.93 4.82
CA LEU A 486 6.31 53.54 6.01
C LEU A 486 4.81 53.39 5.72
N SER A 487 4.27 54.12 4.74
CA SER A 487 2.87 54.06 4.32
C SER A 487 2.58 52.95 3.30
N GLN A 488 3.62 52.37 2.68
CA GLN A 488 3.46 51.34 1.66
C GLN A 488 2.82 50.09 2.27
N MET A 489 1.73 49.62 1.64
CA MET A 489 1.08 48.37 2.02
C MET A 489 1.94 47.19 1.55
N VAL A 490 2.30 46.32 2.50
CA VAL A 490 3.07 45.11 2.25
C VAL A 490 2.14 43.90 2.42
N PRO A 491 1.90 43.12 1.36
CA PRO A 491 1.05 41.93 1.44
C PRO A 491 1.68 40.83 2.30
N LYS A 492 0.86 39.90 2.81
CA LYS A 492 1.34 38.76 3.60
C LYS A 492 2.21 37.80 2.77
N PHE A 493 1.78 37.49 1.55
CA PHE A 493 2.45 36.59 0.62
C PHE A 493 3.02 37.33 -0.59
N ALA A 494 3.96 36.73 -1.32
CA ALA A 494 4.54 37.35 -2.52
C ALA A 494 3.54 37.40 -3.69
N SER A 495 2.73 36.36 -3.86
CA SER A 495 1.64 36.25 -4.85
C SER A 495 0.44 35.54 -4.22
N THR A 496 -0.74 35.63 -4.84
CA THR A 496 -1.87 34.75 -4.53
C THR A 496 -1.57 33.28 -4.81
N ASP A 497 -0.59 32.97 -5.67
CA ASP A 497 -0.14 31.60 -5.96
C ASP A 497 0.51 30.92 -4.74
N ASN A 498 0.88 31.70 -3.72
CA ASN A 498 1.37 31.17 -2.45
C ASN A 498 0.23 30.79 -1.48
N ILE A 499 -1.03 30.97 -1.88
CA ILE A 499 -2.22 30.62 -1.11
C ILE A 499 -2.92 29.47 -1.83
N HIS A 500 -2.60 28.25 -1.39
CA HIS A 500 -3.14 27.02 -1.96
C HIS A 500 -4.53 26.76 -1.40
N LEU A 501 -5.56 26.79 -2.25
CA LEU A 501 -6.95 26.61 -1.84
C LEU A 501 -7.52 25.31 -2.39
N VAL A 502 -8.01 24.46 -1.47
CA VAL A 502 -8.65 23.16 -1.75
C VAL A 502 -9.97 23.06 -1.00
N VAL A 503 -10.95 22.35 -1.55
CA VAL A 503 -12.26 22.15 -0.91
C VAL A 503 -12.33 20.77 -0.28
N ALA A 504 -12.66 20.69 1.02
CA ALA A 504 -12.94 19.42 1.71
C ALA A 504 -13.74 19.68 2.99
N GLY A 505 -14.36 18.66 3.55
CA GLY A 505 -15.11 18.76 4.82
C GLY A 505 -16.59 18.46 4.64
N SER A 506 -17.43 19.04 5.50
CA SER A 506 -18.86 18.73 5.57
C SER A 506 -19.73 19.89 5.09
N ASP A 507 -20.92 19.57 4.58
CA ASP A 507 -22.00 20.53 4.30
C ASP A 507 -22.64 21.13 5.56
N ALA A 508 -22.17 20.76 6.75
CA ALA A 508 -22.54 21.36 8.01
C ALA A 508 -21.31 21.89 8.77
N GLY A 509 -21.37 23.16 9.17
CA GLY A 509 -20.36 23.84 9.96
C GLY A 509 -19.51 24.82 9.14
N LYS A 510 -19.51 26.09 9.55
CA LYS A 510 -18.72 27.17 8.96
C LYS A 510 -17.32 27.29 9.57
N PHE A 511 -16.53 26.24 9.35
CA PHE A 511 -15.18 26.09 9.89
C PHE A 511 -14.18 25.73 8.78
N THR A 512 -13.42 26.72 8.30
CA THR A 512 -12.31 26.51 7.34
C THR A 512 -11.03 26.20 8.09
N SER A 513 -10.22 25.27 7.58
CA SER A 513 -8.90 24.98 8.17
C SER A 513 -7.79 25.63 7.36
N VAL A 514 -6.77 26.13 8.05
CA VAL A 514 -5.56 26.69 7.43
C VAL A 514 -4.30 26.10 8.03
N PHE A 515 -3.35 25.78 7.15
CA PHE A 515 -2.07 25.17 7.48
C PHE A 515 -0.93 26.07 7.03
N GLN A 516 -0.05 26.39 7.97
CA GLN A 516 1.13 27.21 7.71
C GLN A 516 2.14 26.41 6.86
N GLY A 517 2.64 27.00 5.79
CA GLY A 517 3.76 26.44 5.02
C GLY A 517 5.11 26.61 5.72
N TRP A 518 6.10 25.84 5.29
CA TRP A 518 7.50 26.10 5.61
C TRP A 518 8.02 27.31 4.78
N ALA A 519 9.34 27.51 4.75
CA ALA A 519 9.95 28.45 3.84
C ALA A 519 9.69 28.02 2.39
N SER A 520 9.24 28.94 1.53
CA SER A 520 8.95 28.65 0.12
C SER A 520 10.07 29.07 -0.85
N GLY A 521 9.96 28.61 -2.09
CA GLY A 521 10.87 28.98 -3.18
C GLY A 521 12.24 28.27 -3.15
N PRO A 522 13.24 28.76 -3.91
CA PRO A 522 14.46 28.00 -4.23
C PRO A 522 15.36 27.63 -3.04
N ARG A 523 15.19 28.29 -1.89
CA ARG A 523 15.93 27.98 -0.65
C ARG A 523 15.09 27.19 0.37
N GLY A 524 13.83 26.93 0.05
CA GLY A 524 12.83 26.30 0.90
C GLY A 524 12.25 25.04 0.24
N SER A 525 10.94 24.91 0.28
CA SER A 525 10.16 23.86 -0.37
C SER A 525 9.12 24.48 -1.30
N MET A 526 8.90 23.87 -2.45
CA MET A 526 7.83 24.21 -3.38
C MET A 526 6.79 23.11 -3.40
N VAL A 527 5.53 23.46 -3.70
CA VAL A 527 4.49 22.47 -3.94
C VAL A 527 4.86 21.63 -5.16
N VAL A 528 4.83 20.31 -4.99
CA VAL A 528 5.14 19.35 -6.06
C VAL A 528 3.94 18.45 -6.30
N SER A 529 3.48 18.44 -7.55
CA SER A 529 2.41 17.58 -8.03
C SER A 529 2.96 16.53 -8.98
N ARG A 530 2.54 15.28 -8.82
CA ARG A 530 2.91 14.16 -9.71
C ARG A 530 1.68 13.33 -10.02
N LYS A 531 1.54 12.94 -11.30
CA LYS A 531 0.50 12.03 -11.76
C LYS A 531 0.76 10.63 -11.19
N ILE A 532 -0.30 9.97 -10.73
CA ILE A 532 -0.24 8.62 -10.18
C ILE A 532 -0.34 7.63 -11.33
N GLU A 533 0.60 6.69 -11.40
CA GLU A 533 0.58 5.58 -12.35
C GLU A 533 -0.29 4.45 -11.80
N GLU A 534 -1.46 4.26 -12.39
CA GLU A 534 -2.45 3.28 -11.94
C GLU A 534 -2.19 1.89 -12.54
N VAL A 535 -2.62 0.84 -11.82
CA VAL A 535 -2.41 -0.58 -12.18
C VAL A 535 -3.48 -1.12 -13.11
#